data_AF-A0A2D8C5H6-F1
#
_entry.id   AF-A0A2D8C5H6-F1
#
_cell.length_a   1.000
_cell.length_b   1.000
_cell.length_c   1.000
_cell.angle_alpha   90.00
_cell.angle_beta   90.00
_cell.angle_gamma   90.00
#
_symmetry.space_group_name_H-M   'P 1'
#
loop_
_entity.id
_entity.type
_entity.pdbx_description
1 polymer ?
#
loop_
_entity_poly.entity_id
_entity_poly.type
_entity_poly.pdbx_seq_one_letter_code
_entity_poly.pdbx_strand_id
1 'polypeptide(L)'
;MVNRQIQIRLRALKIALDEIDIAFRETKKDAFLEIGFKYDVPYPETSQNRALHKKVDLIRREREDILYYRIFCFTQVVYSLKDYLKKIYPLKKREIESFFSDQIDGSIPKKGLANDLKHNPDKDMKFGFVEKSKKTEIVNRSKITTINFNFNWKYQGLDTIDHCKTVFKEIHQFVRDEIDSVS
;
A
#
# COMPACT_ATOMS: atom_id res chain seq x y z
N MET A 1 -14.50 29.58 14.03
CA MET A 1 -14.56 29.42 12.53
C MET A 1 -13.27 28.76 12.02
N VAL A 2 -13.33 27.55 11.47
CA VAL A 2 -12.12 26.76 11.14
C VAL A 2 -11.26 27.46 10.09
N ASN A 3 -9.97 27.59 10.39
CA ASN A 3 -9.00 28.19 9.48
C ASN A 3 -9.02 27.49 8.11
N ARG A 4 -9.23 28.25 7.02
CA ARG A 4 -9.31 27.77 5.64
C ARG A 4 -8.14 26.85 5.25
N GLN A 5 -6.95 27.10 5.78
CA GLN A 5 -5.75 26.31 5.50
C GLN A 5 -5.75 24.94 6.18
N ILE A 6 -6.43 24.79 7.33
CA ILE A 6 -6.68 23.48 7.96
C ILE A 6 -7.66 22.70 7.08
N GLN A 7 -8.76 23.34 6.68
CA GLN A 7 -9.78 22.72 5.82
C GLN A 7 -9.21 22.22 4.49
N ILE A 8 -8.31 22.98 3.85
CA ILE A 8 -7.59 22.55 2.64
C ILE A 8 -6.77 21.29 2.90
N ARG A 9 -6.05 21.21 4.02
CA ARG A 9 -5.22 20.05 4.38
C ARG A 9 -6.07 18.82 4.72
N LEU A 10 -7.18 18.98 5.43
CA LEU A 10 -8.12 17.89 5.69
C LEU A 10 -8.72 17.33 4.39
N ARG A 11 -9.07 18.20 3.43
CA ARG A 11 -9.51 17.76 2.09
C ARG A 11 -8.40 17.01 1.36
N ALA A 12 -7.17 17.53 1.38
CA ALA A 12 -6.01 16.86 0.78
C ALA A 12 -5.77 15.48 1.40
N LEU A 13 -5.97 15.34 2.71
CA LEU A 13 -5.83 14.07 3.42
C LEU A 13 -6.90 13.06 2.97
N LYS A 14 -8.14 13.51 2.80
CA LYS A 14 -9.22 12.66 2.24
C LYS A 14 -8.92 12.22 0.82
N ILE A 15 -8.45 13.13 -0.03
CA ILE A 15 -8.08 12.80 -1.42
C ILE A 15 -6.96 11.75 -1.43
N ALA A 16 -5.91 11.93 -0.63
CA ALA A 16 -4.83 10.96 -0.53
C ALA A 16 -5.31 9.59 -0.05
N LEU A 17 -6.27 9.54 0.89
CA LEU A 17 -6.87 8.29 1.35
C LEU A 17 -7.66 7.59 0.24
N ASP A 18 -8.43 8.35 -0.55
CA ASP A 18 -9.18 7.80 -1.69
C ASP A 18 -8.24 7.24 -2.77
N GLU A 19 -7.12 7.91 -3.01
CA GLU A 19 -6.08 7.42 -3.93
C GLU A 19 -5.43 6.12 -3.43
N ILE A 20 -5.22 5.96 -2.12
CA ILE A 20 -4.74 4.70 -1.52
C ILE A 20 -5.77 3.59 -1.78
N ASP A 21 -7.06 3.83 -1.52
CA ASP A 21 -8.11 2.83 -1.74
C ASP A 21 -8.25 2.45 -3.23
N ILE A 22 -8.03 3.39 -4.15
CA ILE A 22 -7.97 3.09 -5.59
C ILE A 22 -6.75 2.22 -5.90
N ALA A 23 -5.55 2.63 -5.50
CA ALA A 23 -4.32 1.89 -5.77
C ALA A 23 -4.37 0.48 -5.16
N PHE A 24 -4.94 0.33 -3.97
CA PHE A 24 -5.11 -0.98 -3.33
C PHE A 24 -6.08 -1.90 -4.06
N ARG A 25 -7.13 -1.35 -4.67
CA ARG A 25 -8.01 -2.17 -5.53
C ARG A 25 -7.28 -2.67 -6.77
N GLU A 26 -6.36 -1.88 -7.32
CA GLU A 26 -5.52 -2.30 -8.45
C GLU A 26 -4.60 -3.45 -8.07
N THR A 27 -3.98 -3.44 -6.88
CA THR A 27 -3.11 -4.55 -6.45
C THR A 27 -3.87 -5.86 -6.36
N LYS A 28 -5.14 -5.85 -5.94
CA LYS A 28 -6.01 -7.04 -5.87
C LYS A 28 -6.37 -7.66 -7.21
N LYS A 29 -6.14 -6.97 -8.33
CA LYS A 29 -6.45 -7.53 -9.65
C LYS A 29 -5.46 -8.62 -10.04
N ASP A 30 -5.98 -9.62 -10.74
CA ASP A 30 -5.22 -10.78 -11.13
C ASP A 30 -4.42 -10.54 -12.42
N ALA A 31 -3.19 -10.03 -12.25
CA ALA A 31 -2.25 -9.82 -13.35
C ALA A 31 -1.97 -11.09 -14.18
N PHE A 32 -2.18 -12.30 -13.63
CA PHE A 32 -2.01 -13.55 -14.38
C PHE A 32 -3.04 -13.67 -15.49
N LEU A 33 -4.30 -13.51 -15.10
CA LEU A 33 -5.46 -13.63 -15.98
C LEU A 33 -5.47 -12.46 -16.97
N GLU A 34 -5.06 -11.27 -16.54
CA GLU A 34 -4.95 -10.09 -17.41
C GLU A 34 -3.96 -10.28 -18.56
N ILE A 35 -2.84 -10.99 -18.32
CA ILE A 35 -1.85 -11.29 -19.36
C ILE A 35 -2.27 -12.52 -20.21
N GLY A 36 -3.39 -13.15 -19.88
CA GLY A 36 -4.01 -14.22 -20.67
C GLY A 36 -3.62 -15.64 -20.23
N PHE A 37 -2.98 -15.79 -19.08
CA PHE A 37 -2.80 -17.12 -18.49
C PHE A 37 -4.11 -17.65 -17.90
N LYS A 38 -4.20 -18.97 -17.74
CA LYS A 38 -5.27 -19.66 -17.05
C LYS A 38 -4.66 -20.53 -15.94
N TYR A 39 -5.34 -20.58 -14.81
CA TYR A 39 -4.95 -21.48 -13.72
C TYR A 39 -5.10 -22.94 -14.13
N ASP A 40 -4.25 -23.79 -13.53
CA ASP A 40 -4.23 -25.24 -13.75
C ASP A 40 -4.03 -25.68 -15.21
N VAL A 41 -3.59 -24.77 -16.08
CA VAL A 41 -3.16 -25.09 -17.44
C VAL A 41 -1.64 -25.27 -17.47
N PRO A 42 -1.12 -26.38 -18.02
CA PRO A 42 0.32 -26.57 -18.18
C PRO A 42 0.85 -25.71 -19.33
N TYR A 43 1.86 -24.88 -19.04
CA TYR A 43 2.52 -24.07 -20.05
C TYR A 43 3.92 -24.62 -20.36
N PRO A 44 4.30 -24.81 -21.63
CA PRO A 44 5.65 -25.24 -21.99
C PRO A 44 6.67 -24.13 -21.67
N GLU A 45 7.88 -24.50 -21.25
CA GLU A 45 8.95 -23.58 -20.87
C GLU A 45 9.63 -22.94 -22.10
N THR A 46 8.88 -22.11 -22.84
CA THR A 46 9.35 -21.38 -24.02
C THR A 46 9.89 -19.99 -23.64
N SER A 47 10.64 -19.34 -24.54
CA SER A 47 11.05 -17.94 -24.36
C SER A 47 9.82 -17.02 -24.25
N GLN A 48 8.78 -17.27 -25.03
CA GLN A 48 7.52 -16.53 -25.01
C GLN A 48 6.81 -16.63 -23.65
N ASN A 49 6.64 -17.84 -23.11
CA ASN A 49 5.98 -18.03 -21.82
C ASN A 49 6.79 -17.42 -20.68
N ARG A 50 8.13 -17.56 -20.70
CA ARG A 50 9.03 -16.88 -19.75
C ARG A 50 8.89 -15.35 -19.81
N ALA A 51 8.75 -14.77 -21.01
CA ALA A 51 8.52 -13.35 -21.15
C ALA A 51 7.15 -12.92 -20.59
N LEU A 52 6.10 -13.71 -20.81
CA LEU A 52 4.79 -13.45 -20.22
C LEU A 52 4.82 -13.52 -18.69
N HIS A 53 5.50 -14.52 -18.10
CA HIS A 53 5.68 -14.59 -16.64
C HIS A 53 6.35 -13.35 -16.08
N LYS A 54 7.44 -12.89 -16.71
CA LYS A 54 8.12 -11.64 -16.30
C LYS A 54 7.20 -10.42 -16.37
N LYS A 55 6.30 -10.36 -17.36
CA LYS A 55 5.30 -9.27 -17.43
C LYS A 55 4.33 -9.31 -16.26
N VAL A 56 3.92 -10.49 -15.79
CA VAL A 56 3.03 -10.60 -14.64
C VAL A 56 3.70 -10.03 -13.38
N ASP A 57 4.97 -10.38 -13.15
CA ASP A 57 5.73 -9.85 -12.03
C ASP A 57 5.93 -8.33 -12.13
N LEU A 58 6.17 -7.81 -13.35
CA LEU A 58 6.34 -6.38 -13.58
C LEU A 58 5.06 -5.59 -13.24
N ILE A 59 3.90 -6.01 -13.77
CA ILE A 59 2.61 -5.33 -13.51
C ILE A 59 2.32 -5.28 -12.00
N ARG A 60 2.63 -6.35 -11.27
CA ARG A 60 2.41 -6.40 -9.82
C ARG A 60 3.29 -5.41 -9.08
N ARG A 61 4.59 -5.40 -9.39
CA ARG A 61 5.53 -4.44 -8.79
C ARG A 61 5.12 -3.00 -9.08
N GLU A 62 4.74 -2.69 -10.31
CA GLU A 62 4.28 -1.35 -10.68
C GLU A 62 3.06 -0.91 -9.87
N ARG A 63 2.08 -1.81 -9.66
CA ARG A 63 0.90 -1.53 -8.82
C ARG A 63 1.25 -1.29 -7.36
N GLU A 64 2.22 -2.03 -6.85
CA GLU A 64 2.70 -1.87 -5.48
C GLU A 64 3.48 -0.58 -5.29
N ASP A 65 4.40 -0.26 -6.20
CA ASP A 65 5.14 1.00 -6.22
C ASP A 65 4.17 2.20 -6.20
N ILE A 66 3.09 2.13 -6.99
CA ILE A 66 2.03 3.14 -6.97
C ILE A 66 1.36 3.21 -5.61
N LEU A 67 0.97 2.08 -5.01
CA LEU A 67 0.32 2.06 -3.69
C LEU A 67 1.23 2.63 -2.60
N TYR A 68 2.51 2.25 -2.59
CA TYR A 68 3.51 2.79 -1.66
C TYR A 68 3.67 4.30 -1.84
N TYR A 69 3.75 4.76 -3.08
CA TYR A 69 3.79 6.19 -3.37
C TYR A 69 2.56 6.94 -2.82
N ARG A 70 1.35 6.36 -2.92
CA ARG A 70 0.14 6.98 -2.34
C ARG A 70 0.14 7.01 -0.82
N ILE A 71 0.62 5.95 -0.16
CA ILE A 71 0.81 5.92 1.30
C ILE A 71 1.82 6.99 1.75
N PHE A 72 2.91 7.16 0.99
CA PHE A 72 3.87 8.23 1.21
C PHE A 72 3.21 9.62 1.12
N CYS A 73 2.46 9.88 0.05
CA CYS A 73 1.74 11.14 -0.13
C CYS A 73 0.78 11.43 1.03
N PHE A 74 -0.02 10.45 1.46
CA PHE A 74 -0.89 10.59 2.63
C PHE A 74 -0.10 11.01 3.87
N THR A 75 1.03 10.35 4.12
CA THR A 75 1.89 10.64 5.28
C THR A 75 2.49 12.05 5.21
N GLN A 76 2.87 12.54 4.02
CA GLN A 76 3.32 13.92 3.85
C GLN A 76 2.23 14.94 4.18
N VAL A 77 0.96 14.65 3.86
CA VAL A 77 -0.17 15.50 4.25
C VAL A 77 -0.35 15.50 5.77
N VAL A 78 -0.22 14.34 6.44
CA VAL A 78 -0.25 14.23 7.92
C VAL A 78 0.83 15.12 8.55
N TYR A 79 2.07 15.05 8.07
CA TYR A 79 3.17 15.91 8.55
C TYR A 79 2.87 17.40 8.33
N SER A 80 2.43 17.77 7.13
CA SER A 80 2.06 19.15 6.79
C SER A 80 0.96 19.70 7.70
N LEU A 81 -0.03 18.87 8.06
CA LEU A 81 -1.10 19.24 8.98
C LEU A 81 -0.57 19.44 10.40
N LYS A 82 0.25 18.51 10.92
CA LYS A 82 0.89 18.65 12.24
C LYS A 82 1.66 19.96 12.35
N ASP A 83 2.56 20.23 11.41
CA ASP A 83 3.43 21.41 11.47
C ASP A 83 2.63 22.70 11.30
N TYR A 84 1.59 22.68 10.47
CA TYR A 84 0.69 23.82 10.33
C TYR A 84 -0.06 24.09 11.64
N LEU A 85 -0.70 23.07 12.24
CA LEU A 85 -1.43 23.19 13.50
C LEU A 85 -0.54 23.76 14.62
N LYS A 86 0.70 23.27 14.74
CA LYS A 86 1.67 23.78 15.73
C LYS A 86 2.01 25.25 15.52
N LYS A 87 2.05 25.71 14.26
CA LYS A 87 2.35 27.10 13.91
C LYS A 87 1.21 28.03 14.31
N ILE A 88 -0.04 27.63 14.07
CA ILE A 88 -1.22 28.48 14.28
C ILE A 88 -1.81 28.37 15.70
N TYR A 89 -1.57 27.26 16.41
CA TYR A 89 -1.97 27.05 17.80
C TYR A 89 -0.75 26.77 18.70
N PRO A 90 0.14 27.77 18.90
CA PRO A 90 1.37 27.57 19.67
C PRO A 90 1.11 27.18 21.13
N LEU A 91 -0.02 27.60 21.71
CA LEU A 91 -0.42 27.24 23.08
C LEU A 91 -0.80 25.77 23.22
N LYS A 92 -1.24 25.10 22.14
CA LYS A 92 -1.59 23.67 22.09
C LYS A 92 -0.47 22.80 21.51
N LYS A 93 0.76 23.33 21.41
CA LYS A 93 1.87 22.67 20.69
C LYS A 93 2.23 21.30 21.31
N ARG A 94 2.11 21.16 22.63
CA ARG A 94 2.44 19.90 23.33
C ARG A 94 1.38 18.84 23.05
N GLU A 95 0.12 19.21 23.12
CA GLU A 95 -1.05 18.38 22.84
C GLU A 95 -1.02 17.90 21.39
N ILE A 96 -0.74 18.81 20.45
CA ILE A 96 -0.57 18.46 19.03
C ILE A 96 0.60 17.50 18.85
N GLU A 97 1.78 17.78 19.42
CA GLU A 97 2.92 16.86 19.25
C GLU A 97 2.66 15.50 19.90
N SER A 98 1.98 15.45 21.05
CA SER A 98 1.56 14.20 21.69
C SER A 98 0.67 13.41 20.76
N PHE A 99 -0.46 13.98 20.32
CA PHE A 99 -1.43 13.31 19.46
C PHE A 99 -0.78 12.70 18.19
N PHE A 100 0.08 13.45 17.49
CA PHE A 100 0.75 12.96 16.28
C PHE A 100 1.93 12.01 16.57
N SER A 101 2.44 11.96 17.81
CA SER A 101 3.49 11.03 18.24
C SER A 101 2.93 9.74 18.85
N ASP A 102 1.68 9.77 19.29
CA ASP A 102 0.97 8.59 19.80
C ASP A 102 0.95 7.49 18.74
N GLN A 103 1.07 6.25 19.20
CA GLN A 103 1.07 5.07 18.34
C GLN A 103 -0.35 4.63 17.99
N ILE A 104 -0.49 4.07 16.80
CA ILE A 104 -1.65 3.28 16.37
C ILE A 104 -1.38 1.85 16.82
N ASP A 105 -2.29 1.27 17.59
CA ASP A 105 -2.24 -0.13 18.05
C ASP A 105 -0.89 -0.56 18.65
N GLY A 106 -0.20 0.37 19.33
CA GLY A 106 1.07 0.13 20.03
C GLY A 106 2.29 -0.13 19.14
N SER A 107 2.18 0.05 17.82
CA SER A 107 3.25 -0.30 16.87
C SER A 107 3.84 0.91 16.15
N ILE A 108 3.03 1.74 15.50
CA ILE A 108 3.50 2.80 14.59
C ILE A 108 2.98 4.17 15.04
N PRO A 109 3.85 5.18 15.28
CA PRO A 109 3.40 6.56 15.53
C PRO A 109 2.53 7.09 14.38
N LYS A 110 1.48 7.88 14.65
CA LYS A 110 0.59 8.43 13.59
C LYS A 110 1.35 9.21 12.51
N LYS A 111 2.41 9.93 12.90
CA LYS A 111 3.33 10.61 11.97
C LYS A 111 4.23 9.65 11.18
N GLY A 112 4.48 8.47 11.71
CA GLY A 112 5.40 7.44 11.19
C GLY A 112 4.78 6.44 10.22
N LEU A 113 3.55 6.64 9.73
CA LEU A 113 2.89 5.72 8.79
C LEU A 113 3.72 5.36 7.55
N ALA A 114 4.63 6.25 7.12
CA ALA A 114 5.57 5.99 6.02
C ALA A 114 7.04 5.81 6.46
N ASN A 115 7.34 5.71 7.76
CA ASN A 115 8.73 5.46 8.21
C ASN A 115 9.18 4.01 7.95
N ASP A 116 8.25 3.07 7.75
CA ASP A 116 8.53 1.72 7.27
C ASP A 116 8.82 1.65 5.76
N LEU A 117 8.85 2.79 5.06
CA LEU A 117 9.53 2.89 3.74
C LEU A 117 11.05 2.73 3.85
N LYS A 118 11.62 2.49 5.05
CA LYS A 118 12.80 1.62 5.17
C LYS A 118 12.38 0.19 4.83
N HIS A 119 12.07 -0.01 3.56
CA HIS A 119 11.84 -1.30 2.95
C HIS A 119 12.88 -2.28 3.48
N ASN A 120 12.43 -3.41 4.02
CA ASN A 120 13.26 -4.59 4.07
C ASN A 120 12.68 -5.59 3.07
N PRO A 121 13.05 -5.48 1.77
CA PRO A 121 12.59 -6.40 0.73
C PRO A 121 12.84 -7.87 1.07
N ASP A 122 13.75 -8.15 2.02
CA ASP A 122 14.09 -9.49 2.47
C ASP A 122 13.13 -10.05 3.54
N LYS A 123 12.35 -9.20 4.24
CA LYS A 123 11.43 -9.60 5.32
C LYS A 123 9.95 -9.54 4.93
N ASP A 124 9.60 -8.67 3.99
CA ASP A 124 8.23 -8.51 3.50
C ASP A 124 7.96 -9.57 2.42
N MET A 125 7.64 -10.78 2.88
CA MET A 125 7.18 -11.95 2.11
C MET A 125 7.42 -11.97 0.59
N LYS A 126 8.25 -12.93 0.14
CA LYS A 126 8.45 -13.30 -1.26
C LYS A 126 7.12 -13.41 -2.02
N PHE A 127 6.98 -12.58 -3.06
CA PHE A 127 6.02 -12.79 -4.13
C PHE A 127 6.09 -14.22 -4.64
N GLY A 128 4.94 -14.87 -4.77
CA GLY A 128 4.91 -16.20 -5.36
C GLY A 128 3.54 -16.57 -5.87
N PHE A 129 3.36 -16.49 -7.20
CA PHE A 129 2.81 -17.68 -7.84
C PHE A 129 3.74 -18.82 -7.46
N VAL A 130 3.23 -19.75 -6.69
CA VAL A 130 4.02 -20.94 -6.40
C VAL A 130 3.85 -21.83 -7.62
N GLU A 131 4.95 -22.07 -8.33
CA GLU A 131 5.05 -23.19 -9.26
C GLU A 131 4.53 -24.44 -8.55
N LYS A 132 3.35 -24.92 -8.95
CA LYS A 132 2.68 -26.06 -8.34
C LYS A 132 3.43 -27.34 -8.65
N SER A 133 3.95 -27.43 -9.87
CA SER A 133 4.74 -28.56 -10.33
C SER A 133 5.50 -28.21 -11.61
N LYS A 134 6.75 -28.68 -11.71
CA LYS A 134 7.53 -28.77 -12.93
C LYS A 134 7.49 -30.20 -13.44
N LYS A 135 7.09 -30.44 -14.69
CA LYS A 135 7.19 -31.77 -15.31
C LYS A 135 8.04 -31.70 -16.57
N THR A 136 8.99 -32.62 -16.68
CA THR A 136 9.84 -32.76 -17.87
C THR A 136 9.56 -34.10 -18.50
N GLU A 137 9.29 -34.12 -19.80
CA GLU A 137 9.07 -35.33 -20.60
C GLU A 137 9.95 -35.30 -21.86
N ILE A 138 10.35 -36.48 -22.35
CA ILE A 138 11.06 -36.62 -23.63
C ILE A 138 10.05 -37.11 -24.65
N VAL A 139 9.70 -36.26 -25.62
CA VAL A 139 8.79 -36.58 -26.71
C VAL A 139 9.55 -36.42 -28.02
N ASN A 140 9.62 -37.48 -28.83
CA ASN A 140 10.28 -37.46 -30.15
C ASN A 140 11.71 -36.87 -30.12
N ARG A 141 12.56 -37.35 -29.20
CA ARG A 141 13.95 -36.89 -28.97
C ARG A 141 14.09 -35.43 -28.50
N SER A 142 12.99 -34.74 -28.24
CA SER A 142 12.97 -33.38 -27.69
C SER A 142 12.55 -33.39 -26.24
N LYS A 143 13.23 -32.58 -25.41
CA LYS A 143 12.91 -32.41 -23.99
C LYS A 143 11.89 -31.30 -23.85
N ILE A 144 10.69 -31.64 -23.39
CA ILE A 144 9.60 -30.69 -23.14
C ILE A 144 9.46 -30.53 -21.64
N THR A 145 9.54 -29.29 -21.16
CA THR A 145 9.27 -28.95 -19.77
C THR A 145 7.97 -28.16 -19.68
N THR A 146 7.06 -28.56 -18.81
CA THR A 146 5.80 -27.87 -18.52
C THR A 146 5.73 -27.43 -17.07
N ILE A 147 5.16 -26.25 -16.86
CA ILE A 147 5.00 -25.65 -15.54
C ILE A 147 3.50 -25.45 -15.26
N ASN A 148 3.05 -25.89 -14.09
CA ASN A 148 1.71 -25.65 -13.59
C ASN A 148 1.73 -24.56 -12.51
N PHE A 149 0.76 -23.66 -12.56
CA PHE A 149 0.64 -22.54 -11.62
C PHE A 149 -0.62 -22.65 -10.79
N ASN A 150 -0.50 -22.36 -9.49
CA ASN A 150 -1.62 -22.19 -8.57
C ASN A 150 -1.73 -20.72 -8.14
N PHE A 151 -2.93 -20.31 -7.73
CA PHE A 151 -3.15 -19.04 -7.07
C PHE A 151 -2.71 -19.11 -5.61
N ASN A 152 -1.82 -18.22 -5.19
CA ASN A 152 -1.62 -17.91 -3.78
C ASN A 152 -1.43 -16.40 -3.66
N TRP A 153 -2.22 -15.76 -2.82
CA TRP A 153 -2.18 -14.33 -2.60
C TRP A 153 -2.11 -14.07 -1.10
N LYS A 154 -1.03 -13.41 -0.67
CA LYS A 154 -0.86 -12.92 0.69
C LYS A 154 -0.29 -11.52 0.60
N TYR A 155 -1.14 -10.53 0.84
CA TYR A 155 -0.76 -9.13 0.90
C TYR A 155 -0.59 -8.74 2.37
N GLN A 156 0.63 -8.46 2.81
CA GLN A 156 0.92 -8.07 4.20
C GLN A 156 0.76 -6.56 4.49
N GLY A 157 0.29 -5.76 3.53
CA GLY A 157 0.04 -4.32 3.72
C GLY A 157 -1.40 -3.93 4.08
N LEU A 158 -2.28 -4.90 4.38
CA LEU A 158 -3.67 -4.62 4.80
C LEU A 158 -3.70 -3.73 6.04
N ASP A 159 -2.83 -4.01 7.01
CA ASP A 159 -2.75 -3.29 8.28
C ASP A 159 -2.39 -1.81 8.05
N THR A 160 -1.48 -1.50 7.12
CA THR A 160 -1.08 -0.12 6.82
C THR A 160 -2.21 0.72 6.23
N ILE A 161 -3.06 0.14 5.38
CA ILE A 161 -4.19 0.86 4.78
C ILE A 161 -5.26 1.16 5.83
N ASP A 162 -5.54 0.18 6.68
CA ASP A 162 -6.48 0.36 7.79
C ASP A 162 -5.93 1.38 8.80
N HIS A 163 -4.63 1.40 9.04
CA HIS A 163 -3.98 2.46 9.81
C HIS A 163 -4.17 3.85 9.19
N CYS A 164 -4.01 4.02 7.87
CA CYS A 164 -4.30 5.29 7.19
C CYS A 164 -5.76 5.74 7.41
N LYS A 165 -6.71 4.81 7.35
CA LYS A 165 -8.14 5.08 7.62
C LYS A 165 -8.37 5.50 9.08
N THR A 166 -7.72 4.83 10.02
CA THR A 166 -7.79 5.17 11.45
C THR A 166 -7.21 6.56 11.71
N VAL A 167 -6.00 6.85 11.22
CA VAL A 167 -5.36 8.17 11.37
C VAL A 167 -6.20 9.28 10.76
N PHE A 168 -6.79 9.04 9.58
CA PHE A 168 -7.71 10.00 8.98
C PHE A 168 -8.88 10.35 9.92
N LYS A 169 -9.53 9.34 10.49
CA LYS A 169 -10.66 9.53 11.43
C LYS A 169 -10.21 10.26 12.70
N GLU A 170 -9.11 9.83 13.29
CA GLU A 170 -8.58 10.42 14.52
C GLU A 170 -8.14 11.88 14.33
N ILE A 171 -7.50 12.21 13.21
CA ILE A 171 -7.13 13.60 12.88
C ILE A 171 -8.39 14.47 12.76
N HIS A 172 -9.42 13.98 12.07
CA HIS A 172 -10.68 14.69 11.94
C HIS A 172 -11.35 14.92 13.29
N GLN A 173 -11.33 13.91 14.16
CA GLN A 173 -11.87 14.01 15.51
C GLN A 173 -11.06 14.98 16.37
N PHE A 174 -9.73 14.90 16.35
CA PHE A 174 -8.84 15.81 17.06
C PHE A 174 -9.06 17.27 16.65
N VAL A 175 -9.15 17.57 15.35
CA VAL A 175 -9.42 18.94 14.89
C VAL A 175 -10.78 19.41 15.38
N ARG A 176 -11.81 18.57 15.32
CA ARG A 176 -13.14 18.93 15.82
C ARG A 176 -13.14 19.21 17.33
N ASP A 177 -12.54 18.34 18.11
CA ASP A 177 -12.63 18.36 19.56
C ASP A 177 -11.68 19.37 20.20
N GLU A 178 -10.49 19.56 19.65
CA GLU A 178 -9.44 20.37 20.27
C GLU A 178 -9.24 21.74 19.61
N ILE A 179 -9.71 21.90 18.37
CA ILE A 179 -9.50 23.13 17.59
C ILE A 179 -10.82 23.85 17.36
N ASP A 180 -11.85 23.14 16.89
CA ASP A 180 -13.13 23.75 16.54
C ASP A 180 -13.93 24.13 17.80
N SER A 181 -13.82 23.35 18.88
CA SER A 181 -14.47 23.60 20.18
C SER A 181 -14.01 24.88 20.90
N VAL A 182 -12.88 25.46 20.46
CA VAL A 182 -12.24 26.65 21.05
C VAL A 182 -12.46 27.90 20.18
N SER A 183 -13.23 27.79 19.08
CA SER A 183 -13.37 28.82 18.04
C SER A 183 -14.80 29.23 17.73
#